data_AF-A0A9E4YUD0-F1
#
_entry.id   AF-A0A9E4YUD0-F1
#
_cell.length_a   1.000
_cell.length_b   1.000
_cell.length_c   1.000
_cell.angle_alpha   90.00
_cell.angle_beta   90.00
_cell.angle_gamma   90.00
#
_symmetry.space_group_name_H-M   'P 1'
#
loop_
_entity.id
_entity.type
_entity.pdbx_description
1 polymer ?
#
loop_
_entity_poly.entity_id
_entity_poly.type
_entity_poly.pdbx_seq_one_letter_code
_entity_poly.pdbx_strand_id
1 'polypeptide(L)'
;MQSDLKPATSVVPGSGLSLYVHVPFCKTKCPYCDFNTYQGIEHLIGPYLDALTTELQLWGHVLQRPLVNTVFFGGGTPSYLPAGSIDRMLETIRGAFTLNPDAEITVEANPGDLDLEACRRLIAHGVNRLSIGVQSLDDGLLALLGRRHSAEQAICAFQTAQEAGFSNVNLDLMYGLPGQTLTQWETTLQRLLGSCPSHISLYCLTLEEGTPLHRWVQQGKYPEPDPDLAADMYQGARRLLGDAGYRHYEISNWALPGLDCRHNMVYWLNLPYLGVGPGAHSRLGSFRFWGVDSPVAYIAAVKRWNESGPEPFDRLDDQLLQAVFPVANQE
;
A
#
# COMPACT_ATOMS: atom_id res chain seq x y z
N MET A 1 -9.12 -31.20 -12.36
CA MET A 1 -8.17 -30.06 -12.38
C MET A 1 -7.80 -29.79 -10.93
N GLN A 2 -6.75 -30.44 -10.44
CA GLN A 2 -6.28 -30.25 -9.06
C GLN A 2 -5.77 -28.81 -8.95
N SER A 3 -6.29 -28.06 -8.00
CA SER A 3 -5.85 -26.70 -7.72
C SER A 3 -4.45 -26.74 -7.12
N ASP A 4 -3.43 -26.38 -7.91
CA ASP A 4 -2.07 -26.07 -7.44
C ASP A 4 -2.03 -24.73 -6.66
N LEU A 5 -3.00 -24.51 -5.78
CA LEU A 5 -2.92 -23.45 -4.79
C LEU A 5 -1.87 -23.89 -3.78
N LYS A 6 -0.66 -23.35 -3.90
CA LYS A 6 0.34 -23.45 -2.83
C LYS A 6 -0.33 -23.02 -1.52
N PRO A 7 -0.11 -23.74 -0.40
CA PRO A 7 -0.64 -23.31 0.88
C PRO A 7 -0.15 -21.88 1.18
N ALA A 8 -1.06 -21.01 1.65
CA ALA A 8 -0.80 -19.59 1.81
C ALA A 8 0.39 -19.26 2.75
N THR A 9 0.77 -20.22 3.62
CA THR A 9 1.97 -20.19 4.46
C THR A 9 3.30 -20.26 3.70
N SER A 10 3.29 -20.51 2.38
CA SER A 10 4.48 -20.47 1.53
C SER A 10 4.85 -19.07 1.01
N VAL A 11 3.93 -18.10 1.14
CA VAL A 11 4.13 -16.72 0.63
C VAL A 11 4.71 -15.80 1.71
N VAL A 12 4.24 -15.95 2.96
CA VAL A 12 4.72 -15.17 4.12
C VAL A 12 5.49 -16.10 5.07
N PRO A 13 6.70 -15.74 5.52
CA PRO A 13 7.44 -16.53 6.51
C PRO A 13 6.63 -16.72 7.80
N GLY A 14 6.75 -17.90 8.42
CA GLY A 14 5.97 -18.27 9.62
C GLY A 14 6.36 -17.57 10.92
N SER A 15 7.43 -16.76 10.92
CA SER A 15 7.94 -16.02 12.08
C SER A 15 8.36 -14.61 11.69
N GLY A 16 8.30 -13.66 12.63
CA GLY A 16 8.58 -12.24 12.40
C GLY A 16 7.32 -11.41 12.16
N LEU A 17 7.49 -10.15 11.81
CA LEU A 17 6.39 -9.21 11.58
C LEU A 17 6.49 -8.48 10.24
N SER A 18 5.43 -7.77 9.89
CA SER A 18 5.36 -6.85 8.77
C SER A 18 5.22 -5.41 9.24
N LEU A 19 5.91 -4.47 8.57
CA LEU A 19 5.81 -3.04 8.85
C LEU A 19 4.98 -2.34 7.78
N TYR A 20 3.94 -1.62 8.19
CA TYR A 20 3.22 -0.68 7.36
C TYR A 20 3.56 0.74 7.78
N VAL A 21 3.98 1.58 6.84
CA VAL A 21 4.31 2.99 7.08
C VAL A 21 3.28 3.84 6.36
N HIS A 22 2.42 4.50 7.14
CA HIS A 22 1.38 5.37 6.62
C HIS A 22 1.91 6.76 6.31
N VAL A 23 1.89 7.15 5.05
CA VAL A 23 2.26 8.48 4.55
C VAL A 23 0.99 9.27 4.26
N PRO A 24 0.63 10.31 5.03
CA PRO A 24 -0.68 10.97 4.90
C PRO A 24 -0.77 12.01 3.76
N PHE A 25 0.31 12.25 3.02
CA PHE A 25 0.43 13.39 2.11
C PHE A 25 0.06 13.03 0.67
N CYS A 26 -0.82 13.83 0.07
CA CYS A 26 -1.17 13.79 -1.35
C CYS A 26 -1.01 15.20 -1.95
N LYS A 27 -0.41 15.30 -3.15
CA LYS A 27 -0.47 16.57 -3.91
C LYS A 27 -1.90 16.97 -4.24
N THR A 28 -2.74 15.98 -4.51
CA THR A 28 -4.17 16.16 -4.80
C THR A 28 -4.92 14.97 -4.21
N LYS A 29 -5.93 15.24 -3.38
CA LYS A 29 -6.82 14.21 -2.86
C LYS A 29 -7.86 13.86 -3.91
N CYS A 30 -7.91 12.59 -4.31
CA CYS A 30 -8.86 12.13 -5.32
C CYS A 30 -10.30 12.22 -4.79
N PRO A 31 -11.29 12.58 -5.62
CA PRO A 31 -12.68 12.79 -5.19
C PRO A 31 -13.39 11.53 -4.67
N TYR A 32 -12.86 10.33 -4.94
CA TYR A 32 -13.40 9.06 -4.42
C TYR A 32 -12.66 8.56 -3.17
N CYS A 33 -11.52 9.15 -2.83
CA CYS A 33 -10.61 8.59 -1.82
C CYS A 33 -11.10 8.94 -0.41
N ASP A 34 -11.41 7.90 0.37
CA ASP A 34 -11.80 7.94 1.77
C ASP A 34 -10.63 7.73 2.73
N PHE A 35 -9.46 7.32 2.24
CA PHE A 35 -8.27 7.09 3.06
C PHE A 35 -7.87 8.33 3.87
N ASN A 36 -7.16 8.07 4.98
CA ASN A 36 -6.61 9.06 5.91
C ASN A 36 -5.49 9.91 5.27
N THR A 37 -5.87 10.72 4.30
CA THR A 37 -4.97 11.45 3.42
C THR A 37 -5.37 12.90 3.32
N TYR A 38 -4.36 13.75 3.11
CA TYR A 38 -4.47 15.19 3.21
C TYR A 38 -3.70 15.85 2.07
N GLN A 39 -4.19 17.02 1.65
CA GLN A 39 -3.55 17.90 0.67
C GLN A 39 -3.31 19.27 1.29
N GLY A 40 -2.27 19.99 0.84
CA GLY A 40 -1.98 21.35 1.30
C GLY A 40 -1.39 21.44 2.72
N ILE A 41 -0.82 20.35 3.23
CA ILE A 41 -0.19 20.26 4.55
C ILE A 41 1.32 19.94 4.47
N GLU A 42 1.97 20.25 3.35
CA GLU A 42 3.38 19.93 3.08
C GLU A 42 4.34 20.48 4.13
N HIS A 43 3.98 21.59 4.79
CA HIS A 43 4.73 22.16 5.92
C HIS A 43 4.88 21.20 7.11
N LEU A 44 4.05 20.14 7.20
CA LEU A 44 4.13 19.10 8.23
C LEU A 44 5.04 17.93 7.83
N ILE A 45 5.56 17.85 6.59
CA ILE A 45 6.37 16.71 6.15
C ILE A 45 7.61 16.52 7.02
N GLY A 46 8.39 17.59 7.25
CA GLY A 46 9.57 17.53 8.12
C GLY A 46 9.24 17.05 9.55
N PRO A 47 8.33 17.74 10.26
CA PRO A 47 7.87 17.31 11.59
C PRO A 47 7.31 15.88 11.62
N TYR A 48 6.60 15.44 10.57
CA TYR A 48 6.11 14.07 10.45
C TYR A 48 7.27 13.07 10.33
N LEU A 49 8.31 13.35 9.53
CA LEU A 49 9.47 12.47 9.39
C LEU A 49 10.22 12.33 10.72
N ASP A 50 10.34 13.41 11.49
CA ASP A 50 10.95 13.39 12.82
C ASP A 50 10.12 12.57 13.81
N ALA A 51 8.80 12.76 13.82
CA ALA A 51 7.89 11.95 14.62
C ALA A 51 7.94 10.47 14.23
N LEU A 52 7.84 10.14 12.94
CA LEU A 52 7.94 8.76 12.45
C LEU A 52 9.28 8.11 12.81
N THR A 53 10.38 8.86 12.71
CA THR A 53 11.71 8.37 13.13
C THR A 53 11.67 7.95 14.60
N THR A 54 11.09 8.79 15.45
CA THR A 54 10.96 8.57 16.88
C THR A 54 10.05 7.39 17.20
N GLU A 55 8.88 7.30 16.56
CA GLU A 55 7.94 6.19 16.75
C GLU A 55 8.58 4.84 16.37
N LEU A 56 9.27 4.78 15.22
CA LEU A 56 9.98 3.57 14.78
C LEU A 56 11.05 3.14 15.80
N GLN A 57 11.82 4.09 16.34
CA GLN A 57 12.84 3.81 17.35
C GLN A 57 12.23 3.30 18.66
N LEU A 58 11.14 3.90 19.12
CA LEU A 58 10.41 3.47 20.31
C LEU A 58 9.88 2.05 20.14
N TRP A 59 9.21 1.75 19.02
CA TRP A 59 8.73 0.40 18.74
C TRP A 59 9.86 -0.62 18.59
N GLY A 60 10.95 -0.25 17.91
CA GLY A 60 12.13 -1.09 17.78
C GLY A 60 12.76 -1.43 19.14
N HIS A 61 12.77 -0.47 20.07
CA HIS A 61 13.23 -0.71 21.44
C HIS A 61 12.28 -1.64 22.22
N VAL A 62 10.98 -1.31 22.24
CA VAL A 62 9.94 -2.05 22.98
C VAL A 62 9.83 -3.50 22.51
N LEU A 63 9.87 -3.72 21.19
CA LEU A 63 9.75 -5.05 20.59
C LEU A 63 11.10 -5.78 20.49
N GLN A 64 12.18 -5.19 21.02
CA GLN A 64 13.53 -5.76 21.02
C GLN A 64 14.04 -6.11 19.60
N ARG A 65 13.88 -5.17 18.67
CA ARG A 65 14.38 -5.22 17.27
C ARG A 65 13.98 -6.49 16.52
N PRO A 66 12.67 -6.79 16.40
CA PRO A 66 12.19 -8.05 15.85
C PRO A 66 12.54 -8.20 14.37
N LEU A 67 12.47 -9.44 13.88
CA LEU A 67 12.64 -9.75 12.46
C LEU A 67 11.46 -9.18 11.64
N VAL A 68 11.77 -8.42 10.59
CA VAL A 68 10.79 -7.82 9.67
C VAL A 68 10.90 -8.50 8.30
N ASN A 69 9.80 -9.08 7.83
CA ASN A 69 9.72 -9.79 6.56
C ASN A 69 9.23 -8.92 5.40
N THR A 70 8.47 -7.89 5.70
CA THR A 70 7.95 -6.98 4.67
C THR A 70 7.87 -5.56 5.21
N VAL A 71 8.16 -4.56 4.39
CA VAL A 71 7.91 -3.14 4.65
C VAL A 71 7.05 -2.60 3.53
N PHE A 72 5.97 -1.90 3.87
CA PHE A 72 5.07 -1.31 2.88
C PHE A 72 4.84 0.16 3.19
N PHE A 73 5.25 1.04 2.28
CA PHE A 73 4.96 2.46 2.34
C PHE A 73 3.71 2.73 1.52
N GLY A 74 2.66 3.25 2.16
CA GLY A 74 1.38 3.52 1.49
C GLY A 74 0.55 4.59 2.19
N GLY A 75 -0.72 4.70 1.78
CA GLY A 75 -1.69 5.61 2.36
C GLY A 75 -2.06 6.73 1.40
N GLY A 76 -1.40 7.87 1.54
CA GLY A 76 -1.46 9.00 0.61
C GLY A 76 -0.65 8.73 -0.64
N THR A 77 0.49 9.38 -0.78
CA THR A 77 1.39 9.14 -1.89
C THR A 77 2.83 9.18 -1.42
N PRO A 78 3.42 8.03 -1.01
CA PRO A 78 4.83 7.97 -0.62
C PRO A 78 5.79 8.57 -1.66
N SER A 79 5.54 8.35 -2.95
CA SER A 79 6.34 8.94 -4.05
C SER A 79 6.27 10.46 -4.12
N TYR A 80 5.28 11.10 -3.51
CA TYR A 80 5.16 12.57 -3.50
C TYR A 80 6.08 13.22 -2.47
N LEU A 81 6.58 12.46 -1.49
CA LEU A 81 7.50 13.00 -0.50
C LEU A 81 8.79 13.50 -1.15
N PRO A 82 9.44 14.54 -0.59
CA PRO A 82 10.72 15.01 -1.08
C PRO A 82 11.75 13.89 -1.17
N ALA A 83 12.62 13.94 -2.18
CA ALA A 83 13.78 13.07 -2.27
C ALA A 83 14.56 13.13 -0.94
N GLY A 84 14.82 11.97 -0.33
CA GLY A 84 15.38 11.84 1.01
C GLY A 84 14.49 11.04 1.92
N SER A 85 13.18 11.20 1.75
CA SER A 85 12.22 10.83 2.77
C SER A 85 12.14 9.32 2.98
N ILE A 86 11.97 8.54 1.90
CA ILE A 86 11.89 7.08 1.99
C ILE A 86 13.22 6.47 2.45
N ASP A 87 14.34 7.01 1.98
CA ASP A 87 15.69 6.61 2.35
C ASP A 87 15.89 6.75 3.87
N ARG A 88 15.55 7.93 4.42
CA ARG A 88 15.60 8.22 5.85
C ARG A 88 14.71 7.27 6.67
N MET A 89 13.51 6.97 6.18
CA MET A 89 12.62 6.00 6.84
C MET A 89 13.23 4.60 6.85
N LEU A 90 13.77 4.14 5.71
CA LEU A 90 14.41 2.84 5.58
C LEU A 90 15.65 2.71 6.46
N GLU A 91 16.49 3.75 6.52
CA GLU A 91 17.64 3.80 7.42
C GLU A 91 17.22 3.68 8.88
N THR A 92 16.15 4.39 9.27
CA THR A 92 15.59 4.28 10.62
C THR A 92 15.07 2.87 10.91
N ILE A 93 14.34 2.27 9.95
CA ILE A 93 13.82 0.91 10.07
C ILE A 93 14.97 -0.09 10.23
N ARG A 94 16.08 0.05 9.48
CA ARG A 94 17.28 -0.79 9.62
C ARG A 94 18.00 -0.61 10.96
N GLY A 95 17.94 0.57 11.54
CA GLY A 95 18.45 0.83 12.89
C GLY A 95 17.56 0.20 13.98
N ALA A 96 16.25 0.37 13.87
CA ALA A 96 15.27 0.00 14.88
C ALA A 96 14.85 -1.48 14.83
N PHE A 97 14.93 -2.13 13.67
CA PHE A 97 14.46 -3.50 13.45
C PHE A 97 15.53 -4.37 12.78
N THR A 98 15.33 -5.69 12.81
CA THR A 98 16.16 -6.63 12.04
C THR A 98 15.45 -6.92 10.72
N LEU A 99 15.89 -6.35 9.61
CA LEU A 99 15.29 -6.67 8.31
C LEU A 99 15.79 -8.02 7.81
N ASN A 100 14.86 -8.88 7.40
CA ASN A 100 15.19 -10.08 6.66
C ASN A 100 15.95 -9.68 5.36
N PRO A 101 17.08 -10.31 5.01
CA PRO A 101 17.77 -10.06 3.75
C PRO A 101 16.86 -10.17 2.51
N ASP A 102 15.87 -11.08 2.57
CA ASP A 102 14.88 -11.30 1.52
C ASP A 102 13.55 -10.57 1.82
N ALA A 103 13.59 -9.48 2.59
CA ALA A 103 12.38 -8.71 2.89
C ALA A 103 11.76 -8.10 1.62
N GLU A 104 10.44 -8.18 1.49
CA GLU A 104 9.71 -7.42 0.47
C GLU A 104 9.58 -5.97 0.94
N ILE A 105 10.06 -5.02 0.14
CA ILE A 105 9.96 -3.59 0.42
C ILE A 105 9.17 -2.95 -0.72
N THR A 106 7.94 -2.56 -0.41
CA THR A 106 6.99 -1.97 -1.36
C THR A 106 6.84 -0.47 -1.14
N VAL A 107 6.83 0.30 -2.22
CA VAL A 107 6.45 1.72 -2.21
C VAL A 107 5.26 1.95 -3.15
N GLU A 108 4.21 2.60 -2.65
CA GLU A 108 3.14 3.15 -3.49
C GLU A 108 3.58 4.43 -4.19
N ALA A 109 3.22 4.54 -5.46
CA ALA A 109 3.60 5.66 -6.31
C ALA A 109 2.45 6.14 -7.20
N ASN A 110 2.44 7.45 -7.44
CA ASN A 110 1.65 8.06 -8.49
C ASN A 110 2.52 8.14 -9.77
N PRO A 111 1.96 7.86 -10.97
CA PRO A 111 2.72 7.94 -12.22
C PRO A 111 3.50 9.25 -12.42
N GLY A 112 2.92 10.38 -12.01
CA GLY A 112 3.53 11.69 -12.17
C GLY A 112 4.70 12.02 -11.24
N ASP A 113 5.03 11.14 -10.28
CA ASP A 113 6.18 11.30 -9.39
C ASP A 113 7.36 10.39 -9.76
N LEU A 114 7.22 9.56 -10.80
CA LEU A 114 8.23 8.59 -11.17
C LEU A 114 9.06 9.07 -12.35
N ASP A 115 10.35 9.20 -12.12
CA ASP A 115 11.37 9.28 -13.15
C ASP A 115 12.47 8.23 -12.90
N LEU A 116 13.44 8.16 -13.81
CA LEU A 116 14.51 7.16 -13.76
C LEU A 116 15.42 7.35 -12.54
N GLU A 117 15.64 8.60 -12.10
CA GLU A 117 16.47 8.90 -10.93
C GLU A 117 15.77 8.47 -9.64
N ALA A 118 14.50 8.83 -9.48
CA ALA A 118 13.67 8.43 -8.36
C ALA A 118 13.58 6.90 -8.25
N CYS A 119 13.34 6.20 -9.36
CA CYS A 119 13.28 4.74 -9.37
C CYS A 119 14.62 4.10 -8.97
N ARG A 120 15.75 4.55 -9.56
CA ARG A 120 17.08 4.02 -9.23
C ARG A 120 17.45 4.25 -7.77
N ARG A 121 17.04 5.39 -7.21
CA ARG A 121 17.23 5.72 -5.80
C ARG A 121 16.47 4.79 -4.89
N LEU A 122 15.20 4.52 -5.18
CA LEU A 122 14.40 3.54 -4.41
C LEU A 122 15.07 2.15 -4.43
N ILE A 123 15.52 1.68 -5.61
CA ILE A 123 16.23 0.41 -5.76
C ILE A 123 17.52 0.41 -4.93
N ALA A 124 18.32 1.48 -4.99
CA ALA A 124 19.58 1.59 -4.25
C ALA A 124 19.40 1.50 -2.72
N HIS A 125 18.23 1.90 -2.20
CA HIS A 125 17.88 1.77 -0.78
C HIS A 125 17.19 0.44 -0.42
N GLY A 126 17.03 -0.45 -1.39
CA GLY A 126 16.52 -1.81 -1.23
C GLY A 126 15.03 -1.99 -1.48
N VAL A 127 14.34 -1.00 -2.03
CA VAL A 127 12.96 -1.17 -2.51
C VAL A 127 12.97 -2.14 -3.68
N ASN A 128 12.20 -3.22 -3.58
CA ASN A 128 12.18 -4.30 -4.58
C ASN A 128 10.79 -4.57 -5.14
N ARG A 129 9.77 -3.82 -4.70
CA ARG A 129 8.42 -3.81 -5.28
C ARG A 129 7.88 -2.38 -5.38
N LEU A 130 7.21 -2.07 -6.49
CA LEU A 130 6.54 -0.79 -6.70
C LEU A 130 5.05 -1.02 -6.95
N SER A 131 4.18 -0.17 -6.41
CA SER A 131 2.74 -0.19 -6.68
C SER A 131 2.32 1.14 -7.30
N ILE A 132 1.95 1.14 -8.58
CA ILE A 132 1.63 2.36 -9.32
C ILE A 132 0.12 2.51 -9.43
N GLY A 133 -0.39 3.62 -8.89
CA GLY A 133 -1.81 3.96 -8.97
C GLY A 133 -2.24 4.45 -10.36
N VAL A 134 -2.47 3.55 -11.31
CA VAL A 134 -2.88 3.86 -12.69
C VAL A 134 -4.36 4.27 -12.76
N GLN A 135 -5.21 3.50 -12.08
CA GLN A 135 -6.66 3.58 -11.97
C GLN A 135 -7.44 3.33 -13.27
N SER A 136 -7.01 3.90 -14.39
CA SER A 136 -7.62 3.67 -15.71
C SER A 136 -6.62 3.99 -16.84
N LEU A 137 -6.86 3.43 -18.03
CA LEU A 137 -6.17 3.83 -19.27
C LEU A 137 -7.10 4.60 -20.22
N ASP A 138 -8.18 5.15 -19.69
CA ASP A 138 -9.11 6.07 -20.35
C ASP A 138 -9.02 7.45 -19.69
N ASP A 139 -8.65 8.47 -20.45
CA ASP A 139 -8.41 9.83 -19.93
C ASP A 139 -9.70 10.51 -19.41
N GLY A 140 -10.87 10.13 -19.94
CA GLY A 140 -12.16 10.63 -19.44
C GLY A 140 -12.47 10.09 -18.05
N LEU A 141 -12.22 8.79 -17.82
CA LEU A 141 -12.33 8.16 -16.50
C LEU A 141 -11.27 8.69 -15.53
N LEU A 142 -10.04 8.94 -15.99
CA LEU A 142 -9.01 9.57 -15.16
C LEU A 142 -9.40 10.98 -14.71
N ALA A 143 -10.02 11.77 -15.58
CA ALA A 143 -10.55 13.09 -15.24
C ALA A 143 -11.67 13.01 -14.19
N LEU A 144 -12.61 12.06 -14.33
CA LEU A 144 -13.64 11.77 -13.32
C LEU A 144 -13.01 11.46 -11.95
N LEU A 145 -11.96 10.64 -11.94
CA LEU A 145 -11.22 10.23 -10.76
C LEU A 145 -10.26 11.31 -10.21
N GLY A 146 -10.23 12.50 -10.82
CA GLY A 146 -9.35 13.60 -10.41
C GLY A 146 -7.86 13.25 -10.50
N ARG A 147 -7.49 12.32 -11.39
CA ARG A 147 -6.09 11.93 -11.58
C ARG A 147 -5.35 13.02 -12.34
N ARG A 148 -4.11 13.25 -11.93
CA ARG A 148 -3.20 14.27 -12.49
C ARG A 148 -2.25 13.73 -13.56
N HIS A 149 -2.56 12.54 -14.09
CA HIS A 149 -1.79 11.84 -15.11
C HIS A 149 -2.73 11.37 -16.22
N SER A 150 -2.22 11.27 -17.45
CA SER A 150 -2.91 10.61 -18.56
C SER A 150 -2.59 9.12 -18.62
N ALA A 151 -3.37 8.36 -19.40
CA ALA A 151 -3.13 6.95 -19.68
C ALA A 151 -1.71 6.72 -20.22
N GLU A 152 -1.23 7.60 -21.10
CA GLU A 152 0.11 7.50 -21.68
C GLU A 152 1.20 7.73 -20.62
N GLN A 153 1.01 8.71 -19.74
CA GLN A 153 1.95 8.95 -18.63
C GLN A 153 2.00 7.78 -17.66
N ALA A 154 0.87 7.09 -17.42
CA ALA A 154 0.83 5.89 -16.60
C ALA A 154 1.66 4.74 -17.20
N ILE A 155 1.53 4.48 -18.50
CA ILE A 155 2.33 3.47 -19.19
C ILE A 155 3.80 3.84 -19.21
N CYS A 156 4.13 5.11 -19.49
CA CYS A 156 5.51 5.61 -19.46
C CYS A 156 6.14 5.47 -18.07
N ALA A 157 5.41 5.75 -16.99
CA ALA A 157 5.90 5.57 -15.62
C ALA A 157 6.21 4.10 -15.30
N PHE A 158 5.36 3.17 -15.74
CA PHE A 158 5.62 1.74 -15.63
C PHE A 158 6.87 1.31 -16.40
N GLN A 159 7.01 1.75 -17.65
CA GLN A 159 8.19 1.48 -18.47
C GLN A 159 9.47 2.06 -17.85
N THR A 160 9.38 3.26 -17.28
CA THR A 160 10.49 3.90 -16.56
C THR A 160 10.92 3.08 -15.35
N ALA A 161 9.97 2.55 -14.58
CA ALA A 161 10.28 1.66 -13.46
C ALA A 161 10.98 0.38 -13.91
N GLN A 162 10.54 -0.21 -15.03
CA GLN A 162 11.22 -1.37 -15.63
C GLN A 162 12.63 -1.03 -16.11
N GLU A 163 12.81 0.10 -16.81
CA GLU A 163 14.11 0.59 -17.28
C GLU A 163 15.08 0.84 -16.12
N ALA A 164 14.56 1.33 -14.99
CA ALA A 164 15.35 1.52 -13.77
C ALA A 164 15.84 0.20 -13.16
N GLY A 165 15.17 -0.91 -13.46
CA GLY A 165 15.51 -2.25 -12.99
C GLY A 165 14.51 -2.89 -12.04
N PHE A 166 13.31 -2.33 -11.85
CA PHE A 166 12.28 -3.02 -11.08
C PHE A 166 11.77 -4.24 -11.85
N SER A 167 11.88 -5.42 -11.23
CA SER A 167 11.32 -6.68 -11.75
C SER A 167 9.93 -7.01 -11.18
N ASN A 168 9.50 -6.32 -10.12
CA ASN A 168 8.20 -6.50 -9.49
C ASN A 168 7.45 -5.16 -9.39
N VAL A 169 6.59 -4.89 -10.37
CA VAL A 169 5.79 -3.67 -10.46
C VAL A 169 4.31 -4.03 -10.59
N ASN A 170 3.53 -3.56 -9.62
CA ASN A 170 2.09 -3.63 -9.62
C ASN A 170 1.48 -2.39 -10.29
N LEU A 171 0.37 -2.59 -11.01
CA LEU A 171 -0.48 -1.53 -11.53
C LEU A 171 -1.88 -1.64 -10.91
N ASP A 172 -2.29 -0.64 -10.13
CA ASP A 172 -3.62 -0.57 -9.53
C ASP A 172 -4.62 0.01 -10.54
N LEU A 173 -5.74 -0.67 -10.75
CA LEU A 173 -6.85 -0.25 -11.60
C LEU A 173 -8.16 -0.21 -10.81
N MET A 174 -9.07 0.65 -11.25
CA MET A 174 -10.44 0.72 -10.73
C MET A 174 -11.46 0.29 -11.80
N TYR A 175 -12.48 -0.43 -11.36
CA TYR A 175 -13.64 -0.79 -12.18
C TYR A 175 -14.95 -0.45 -11.45
N GLY A 176 -16.08 -0.48 -12.17
CA GLY A 176 -17.37 -0.05 -11.64
C GLY A 176 -17.48 1.47 -11.46
N LEU A 177 -16.76 2.25 -12.27
CA LEU A 177 -16.83 3.72 -12.20
C LEU A 177 -18.12 4.26 -12.84
N PRO A 178 -18.64 5.43 -12.39
CA PRO A 178 -19.77 6.08 -13.04
C PRO A 178 -19.56 6.30 -14.54
N GLY A 179 -20.43 5.68 -15.35
CA GLY A 179 -20.38 5.77 -16.80
C GLY A 179 -19.27 4.95 -17.49
N GLN A 180 -18.50 4.15 -16.74
CA GLN A 180 -17.53 3.22 -17.33
C GLN A 180 -18.26 2.08 -18.04
N THR A 181 -17.91 1.87 -19.30
CA THR A 181 -18.48 0.80 -20.11
C THR A 181 -17.63 -0.47 -20.04
N LEU A 182 -18.25 -1.63 -20.32
CA LEU A 182 -17.53 -2.90 -20.43
C LEU A 182 -16.43 -2.84 -21.51
N THR A 183 -16.69 -2.19 -22.65
CA THR A 183 -15.69 -2.02 -23.71
C THR A 183 -14.47 -1.21 -23.26
N GLN A 184 -14.66 -0.11 -22.51
CA GLN A 184 -13.54 0.66 -21.96
C GLN A 184 -12.73 -0.17 -20.97
N TRP A 185 -13.41 -0.99 -20.16
CA TRP A 185 -12.77 -1.88 -19.21
C TRP A 185 -11.91 -2.95 -19.90
N GLU A 186 -12.49 -3.67 -20.87
CA GLU A 186 -11.76 -4.67 -21.67
C GLU A 186 -10.57 -4.06 -22.42
N THR A 187 -10.76 -2.87 -23.01
CA THR A 187 -9.68 -2.14 -23.68
C THR A 187 -8.55 -1.77 -22.72
N THR A 188 -8.89 -1.32 -21.50
CA THR A 188 -7.91 -1.00 -20.46
C THR A 188 -7.09 -2.24 -20.10
N LEU A 189 -7.75 -3.36 -19.83
CA LEU A 189 -7.06 -4.61 -19.49
C LEU A 189 -6.17 -5.12 -20.62
N GLN A 190 -6.65 -5.11 -21.86
CA GLN A 190 -5.86 -5.54 -23.02
C GLN A 190 -4.61 -4.68 -23.23
N ARG A 191 -4.75 -3.35 -23.10
CA ARG A 191 -3.61 -2.42 -23.18
C ARG A 191 -2.61 -2.65 -22.05
N LEU A 192 -3.10 -2.86 -20.82
CA LEU A 192 -2.25 -3.15 -19.66
C LEU A 192 -1.49 -4.46 -19.82
N LEU A 193 -2.16 -5.51 -20.31
CA LEU A 193 -1.52 -6.80 -20.59
C LEU A 193 -0.43 -6.68 -21.66
N GLY A 194 -0.58 -5.76 -22.62
CA GLY A 194 0.46 -5.45 -23.61
C GLY A 194 1.76 -4.91 -23.01
N SER A 195 1.73 -4.36 -21.78
CA SER A 195 2.95 -3.94 -21.06
C SER A 195 3.49 -5.01 -20.10
N CYS A 196 2.81 -6.15 -19.94
CA CYS A 196 3.24 -7.28 -19.13
C CYS A 196 3.69 -6.91 -17.69
N PRO A 197 2.86 -6.22 -16.87
CA PRO A 197 3.19 -5.97 -15.46
C PRO A 197 3.35 -7.27 -14.70
N SER A 198 4.16 -7.31 -13.64
CA SER A 198 4.29 -8.53 -12.83
C SER A 198 3.06 -8.81 -11.98
N HIS A 199 2.30 -7.75 -11.68
CA HIS A 199 1.20 -7.77 -10.73
C HIS A 199 0.15 -6.72 -11.12
N ILE A 200 -1.12 -7.02 -10.87
CA ILE A 200 -2.26 -6.17 -11.20
C ILE A 200 -3.24 -6.20 -10.03
N SER A 201 -3.62 -5.03 -9.53
CA SER A 201 -4.71 -4.92 -8.54
C SER A 201 -5.94 -4.32 -9.20
N LEU A 202 -7.11 -4.89 -8.92
CA LEU A 202 -8.41 -4.43 -9.39
C LEU A 202 -9.31 -4.10 -8.20
N TYR A 203 -9.65 -2.83 -8.08
CA TYR A 203 -10.54 -2.32 -7.03
C TYR A 203 -11.89 -1.95 -7.61
N CYS A 204 -12.96 -2.55 -7.08
CA CYS A 204 -14.31 -2.08 -7.35
C CYS A 204 -14.48 -0.73 -6.68
N LEU A 205 -15.02 0.26 -7.38
CA LEU A 205 -15.40 1.51 -6.74
C LEU A 205 -16.52 1.24 -5.73
N THR A 206 -16.29 1.64 -4.49
CA THR A 206 -17.32 1.84 -3.47
C THR A 206 -17.56 3.34 -3.31
N LEU A 207 -18.82 3.76 -3.25
CA LEU A 207 -19.16 5.16 -2.96
C LEU A 207 -19.13 5.41 -1.46
N GLU A 208 -18.01 5.93 -0.98
CA GLU A 208 -17.83 6.21 0.44
C GLU A 208 -18.50 7.53 0.87
N GLU A 209 -19.26 7.48 1.96
CA GLU A 209 -19.94 8.65 2.49
C GLU A 209 -18.94 9.76 2.86
N GLY A 210 -19.32 11.01 2.60
CA GLY A 210 -18.47 12.18 2.83
C GLY A 210 -17.49 12.50 1.70
N THR A 211 -17.26 11.57 0.75
CA THR A 211 -16.41 11.86 -0.41
C THR A 211 -17.07 12.84 -1.40
N PRO A 212 -16.30 13.66 -2.15
CA PRO A 212 -16.84 14.46 -3.24
C PRO A 212 -17.61 13.64 -4.29
N LEU A 213 -17.11 12.45 -4.67
CA LEU A 213 -17.76 11.61 -5.68
C LEU A 213 -19.13 11.11 -5.20
N HIS A 214 -19.25 10.65 -3.95
CA HIS A 214 -20.54 10.28 -3.36
C HIS A 214 -21.53 11.44 -3.44
N ARG A 215 -21.11 12.66 -3.08
CA ARG A 215 -21.98 13.86 -3.19
C ARG A 215 -22.39 14.17 -4.63
N TRP A 216 -21.49 13.99 -5.61
CA TRP A 216 -21.82 14.24 -7.01
C TRP A 216 -22.84 13.23 -7.55
N VAL A 217 -22.76 11.96 -7.15
CA VAL A 217 -23.75 10.94 -7.51
C VAL A 217 -25.11 11.26 -6.87
N GLN A 218 -25.14 11.59 -5.58
CA GLN A 218 -26.37 12.00 -4.87
C GLN A 218 -27.05 13.23 -5.50
N GLN A 219 -26.27 14.13 -6.11
CA GLN A 219 -26.76 15.31 -6.81
C GLN A 219 -27.17 15.04 -8.28
N GLY A 220 -27.04 13.81 -8.76
CA GLY A 220 -27.33 13.44 -10.15
C GLY A 220 -26.31 13.97 -11.17
N LYS A 221 -25.13 14.44 -10.73
CA LYS A 221 -24.05 14.88 -11.64
C LYS A 221 -23.41 13.70 -12.37
N TYR A 222 -23.35 12.54 -11.71
CA TYR A 222 -22.89 11.28 -12.29
C TYR A 222 -23.91 10.18 -11.97
N PRO A 223 -24.04 9.15 -12.84
CA PRO A 223 -24.90 8.02 -12.55
C PRO A 223 -24.38 7.23 -11.35
N GLU A 224 -25.28 6.54 -10.67
CA GLU A 224 -24.90 5.55 -9.67
C GLU A 224 -24.18 4.37 -10.34
N PRO A 225 -23.08 3.84 -9.75
CA PRO A 225 -22.44 2.63 -10.21
C PRO A 225 -23.42 1.45 -10.29
N ASP A 226 -23.41 0.75 -11.41
CA ASP A 226 -24.23 -0.44 -11.62
C ASP A 226 -23.49 -1.69 -11.09
N PRO A 227 -24.01 -2.36 -10.05
CA PRO A 227 -23.36 -3.53 -9.46
C PRO A 227 -23.35 -4.75 -10.40
N ASP A 228 -24.34 -4.90 -11.28
CA ASP A 228 -24.39 -6.02 -12.23
C ASP A 228 -23.32 -5.81 -13.32
N LEU A 229 -23.18 -4.58 -13.82
CA LEU A 229 -22.10 -4.23 -14.75
C LEU A 229 -20.71 -4.40 -14.11
N ALA A 230 -20.55 -4.01 -12.83
CA ALA A 230 -19.29 -4.23 -12.12
C ALA A 230 -18.98 -5.73 -11.95
N ALA A 231 -19.99 -6.56 -11.73
CA ALA A 231 -19.82 -8.02 -11.69
C ALA A 231 -19.37 -8.58 -13.05
N ASP A 232 -19.96 -8.12 -14.15
CA ASP A 232 -19.55 -8.48 -15.51
C ASP A 232 -18.09 -8.08 -15.81
N MET A 233 -17.69 -6.86 -15.40
CA MET A 233 -16.31 -6.39 -15.49
C MET A 233 -15.34 -7.29 -14.73
N TYR A 234 -15.68 -7.69 -13.50
CA TYR A 234 -14.85 -8.57 -12.67
C TYR A 234 -14.71 -9.97 -13.28
N GLN A 235 -15.81 -10.55 -13.79
CA GLN A 235 -15.79 -11.84 -14.47
C GLN A 235 -14.95 -11.80 -15.74
N GLY A 236 -15.10 -10.74 -16.54
CA GLY A 236 -14.29 -10.50 -17.73
C GLY A 236 -12.80 -10.40 -17.39
N ALA A 237 -12.45 -9.66 -16.33
CA ALA A 237 -11.08 -9.52 -15.86
C ALA A 237 -10.48 -10.85 -15.41
N ARG A 238 -11.21 -11.64 -14.62
CA ARG A 238 -10.75 -12.97 -14.16
C ARG A 238 -10.38 -13.89 -15.31
N ARG A 239 -11.19 -13.90 -16.37
CA ARG A 239 -10.92 -14.68 -17.59
C ARG A 239 -9.69 -14.15 -18.31
N LEU A 240 -9.66 -12.85 -18.65
CA LEU A 240 -8.56 -12.25 -19.42
C LEU A 240 -7.21 -12.37 -18.71
N LEU A 241 -7.16 -12.08 -17.40
CA LEU A 241 -5.93 -12.17 -16.62
C LEU A 241 -5.49 -13.63 -16.40
N GLY A 242 -6.45 -14.54 -16.20
CA GLY A 242 -6.18 -15.98 -16.11
C GLY A 242 -5.60 -16.55 -17.41
N ASP A 243 -6.18 -16.20 -18.55
CA ASP A 243 -5.70 -16.60 -19.88
C ASP A 243 -4.29 -16.04 -20.17
N ALA A 244 -3.95 -14.88 -19.59
CA ALA A 244 -2.62 -14.29 -19.65
C ALA A 244 -1.61 -14.86 -18.62
N GLY A 245 -2.01 -15.83 -17.81
CA GLY A 245 -1.12 -16.54 -16.87
C GLY A 245 -1.00 -15.92 -15.48
N TYR A 246 -1.80 -14.89 -15.16
CA TYR A 246 -1.84 -14.32 -13.83
C TYR A 246 -2.70 -15.17 -12.90
N ARG A 247 -2.23 -15.37 -11.67
CA ARG A 247 -2.94 -16.09 -10.62
C ARG A 247 -3.74 -15.12 -9.78
N HIS A 248 -5.03 -15.40 -9.65
CA HIS A 248 -5.92 -14.73 -8.70
C HIS A 248 -5.66 -15.30 -7.30
N TYR A 249 -4.96 -14.56 -6.44
CA TYR A 249 -4.46 -15.10 -5.16
C TYR A 249 -5.23 -14.56 -3.93
N GLU A 250 -5.89 -13.41 -4.05
CA GLU A 250 -6.89 -12.90 -3.09
C GLU A 250 -7.93 -12.05 -3.85
N ILE A 251 -8.84 -11.33 -3.17
CA ILE A 251 -10.03 -10.72 -3.81
C ILE A 251 -9.70 -9.76 -4.97
N SER A 252 -8.72 -8.89 -4.77
CA SER A 252 -8.44 -7.73 -5.62
C SER A 252 -7.13 -7.81 -6.41
N ASN A 253 -6.37 -8.90 -6.37
CA ASN A 253 -4.99 -8.93 -6.82
C ASN A 253 -4.69 -10.20 -7.63
N TRP A 254 -3.96 -9.96 -8.72
CA TRP A 254 -3.48 -10.95 -9.67
C TRP A 254 -1.97 -10.79 -9.81
N ALA A 255 -1.24 -11.90 -9.76
CA ALA A 255 0.21 -11.87 -9.89
C ALA A 255 0.69 -12.96 -10.84
N LEU A 256 1.79 -12.70 -11.53
CA LEU A 256 2.56 -13.78 -12.12
C LEU A 256 3.08 -14.72 -11.00
N PRO A 257 3.27 -16.02 -11.28
CA PRO A 257 3.62 -16.99 -10.26
C PRO A 257 4.83 -16.58 -9.39
N GLY A 258 4.64 -16.50 -8.07
CA GLY A 258 5.70 -16.16 -7.12
C GLY A 258 5.96 -14.67 -6.92
N LEU A 259 5.16 -13.80 -7.55
CA LEU A 259 5.21 -12.35 -7.39
C LEU A 259 3.99 -11.82 -6.62
N ASP A 260 3.29 -12.69 -5.89
CA ASP A 260 2.22 -12.35 -4.95
C ASP A 260 2.73 -11.30 -3.95
N CYS A 261 1.93 -10.26 -3.66
CA CYS A 261 2.31 -9.27 -2.65
C CYS A 261 2.31 -9.90 -1.26
N ARG A 262 3.52 -10.13 -0.70
CA ARG A 262 3.68 -10.79 0.60
C ARG A 262 3.06 -9.96 1.72
N HIS A 263 3.17 -8.63 1.63
CA HIS A 263 2.56 -7.74 2.61
C HIS A 263 1.03 -7.82 2.61
N ASN A 264 0.38 -7.90 1.45
CA ASN A 264 -1.09 -8.04 1.39
C ASN A 264 -1.54 -9.36 2.02
N MET A 265 -0.79 -10.45 1.82
CA MET A 265 -1.10 -11.75 2.40
C MET A 265 -1.05 -11.76 3.92
N VAL A 266 -0.25 -10.90 4.55
CA VAL A 266 -0.22 -10.74 6.02
C VAL A 266 -1.59 -10.33 6.55
N TYR A 267 -2.29 -9.45 5.85
CA TYR A 267 -3.65 -9.03 6.22
C TYR A 267 -4.66 -10.16 6.05
N TRP A 268 -4.66 -10.81 4.89
CA TRP A 268 -5.59 -11.91 4.58
C TRP A 268 -5.42 -13.12 5.48
N LEU A 269 -4.18 -13.43 5.85
CA LEU A 269 -3.87 -14.54 6.76
C LEU A 269 -3.99 -14.14 8.22
N ASN A 270 -4.32 -12.87 8.49
CA ASN A 270 -4.37 -12.33 9.84
C ASN A 270 -3.07 -12.72 10.57
N LEU A 271 -1.93 -12.26 10.05
CA LEU A 271 -0.59 -12.40 10.65
C LEU A 271 -0.17 -11.09 11.35
N PRO A 272 0.89 -11.10 12.18
CA PRO A 272 1.32 -9.91 12.91
C PRO A 272 1.88 -8.81 12.00
N TYR A 273 1.43 -7.57 12.20
CA TYR A 273 1.98 -6.39 11.57
C TYR A 273 1.92 -5.17 12.50
N LEU A 274 2.90 -4.29 12.38
CA LEU A 274 2.94 -3.01 13.05
C LEU A 274 2.76 -1.90 12.01
N GLY A 275 1.70 -1.12 12.16
CA GLY A 275 1.48 0.12 11.44
C GLY A 275 2.02 1.30 12.23
N VAL A 276 2.76 2.17 11.55
CA VAL A 276 3.31 3.43 12.09
C VAL A 276 2.88 4.61 11.23
N GLY A 277 2.80 5.80 11.83
CA GLY A 277 2.23 7.00 11.23
C GLY A 277 0.76 7.23 11.60
N PRO A 278 0.21 8.39 11.20
CA PRO A 278 -1.12 8.83 11.59
C PRO A 278 -2.21 7.89 11.05
N GLY A 279 -3.11 7.42 11.92
CA GLY A 279 -4.18 6.48 11.57
C GLY A 279 -3.71 5.08 11.16
N ALA A 280 -2.42 4.76 11.31
CA ALA A 280 -1.91 3.44 10.95
C ALA A 280 -2.44 2.37 11.91
N HIS A 281 -2.99 1.30 11.36
CA HIS A 281 -3.48 0.15 12.13
C HIS A 281 -2.37 -0.86 12.36
N SER A 282 -2.45 -1.56 13.49
CA SER A 282 -1.53 -2.61 13.90
C SER A 282 -2.30 -3.84 14.36
N ARG A 283 -1.67 -5.00 14.18
CA ARG A 283 -2.07 -6.23 14.85
C ARG A 283 -0.85 -6.95 15.39
N LEU A 284 -0.75 -7.04 16.71
CA LEU A 284 0.30 -7.76 17.41
C LEU A 284 -0.36 -8.80 18.32
N GLY A 285 -0.11 -10.09 18.05
CA GLY A 285 -0.74 -11.19 18.79
C GLY A 285 -2.26 -11.15 18.64
N SER A 286 -2.98 -11.12 19.76
CA SER A 286 -4.44 -10.97 19.82
C SER A 286 -4.93 -9.52 19.77
N PHE A 287 -4.03 -8.53 19.76
CA PHE A 287 -4.39 -7.12 19.90
C PHE A 287 -4.43 -6.41 18.55
N ARG A 288 -5.46 -5.60 18.36
CA ARG A 288 -5.58 -4.65 17.25
C ARG A 288 -5.71 -3.24 17.81
N PHE A 289 -4.90 -2.32 17.30
CA PHE A 289 -4.88 -0.93 17.74
C PHE A 289 -4.47 -0.02 16.57
N TRP A 290 -4.68 1.29 16.71
CA TRP A 290 -4.30 2.26 15.69
C TRP A 290 -3.96 3.62 16.31
N GLY A 291 -3.18 4.40 15.58
CA GLY A 291 -2.82 5.77 15.97
C GLY A 291 -3.94 6.77 15.73
N VAL A 292 -3.72 8.01 16.17
CA VAL A 292 -4.63 9.13 15.87
C VAL A 292 -4.54 9.51 14.39
N ASP A 293 -5.68 9.83 13.76
CA ASP A 293 -5.75 10.10 12.32
C ASP A 293 -5.06 11.41 11.92
N SER A 294 -5.20 12.46 12.71
CA SER A 294 -4.69 13.79 12.38
C SER A 294 -3.16 13.83 12.42
N PRO A 295 -2.47 14.23 11.33
CA PRO A 295 -1.01 14.37 11.33
C PRO A 295 -0.49 15.31 12.40
N VAL A 296 -1.21 16.42 12.67
CA VAL A 296 -0.86 17.37 13.74
C VAL A 296 -0.95 16.73 15.12
N ALA A 297 -2.05 16.02 15.39
CA ALA A 297 -2.24 15.34 16.66
C ALA A 297 -1.23 14.19 16.84
N TYR A 298 -0.91 13.48 15.77
CA TYR A 298 0.11 12.43 15.73
C TYR A 298 1.49 12.98 16.09
N ILE A 299 1.94 14.05 15.43
CA ILE A 299 3.23 14.69 15.72
C ILE A 299 3.31 15.12 17.20
N ALA A 300 2.24 15.73 17.72
CA ALA A 300 2.17 16.14 19.12
C ALA A 300 2.12 14.95 20.10
N ALA A 301 1.49 13.83 19.72
CA ALA A 301 1.45 12.61 20.51
C ALA A 301 2.83 11.96 20.61
N VAL A 302 3.52 11.79 19.48
CA VAL A 302 4.87 11.19 19.46
C VAL A 302 5.87 12.02 20.24
N LYS A 303 5.80 13.35 20.13
CA LYS A 303 6.65 14.25 20.93
C LYS A 303 6.48 13.99 22.43
N ARG A 304 5.24 13.81 22.90
CA ARG A 304 4.96 13.48 24.31
C ARG A 304 5.49 12.09 24.68
N TRP A 305 5.33 11.09 23.81
CA TRP A 305 5.90 9.75 24.05
C TRP A 305 7.42 9.79 24.24
N ASN A 306 8.11 10.61 23.46
CA ASN A 306 9.55 10.79 23.58
C ASN A 306 9.97 11.50 24.87
N GLU A 307 9.23 12.53 25.27
CA GLU A 307 9.49 13.31 26.50
C GLU A 307 9.20 12.53 27.78
N SER A 308 8.17 11.67 27.77
CA SER A 308 7.83 10.80 28.90
C SER A 308 8.84 9.66 29.12
N GLY A 309 9.73 9.41 28.16
CA GLY A 309 10.48 8.15 28.07
C GLY A 309 9.54 6.96 27.81
N PRO A 310 10.05 5.72 27.71
CA PRO A 310 9.19 4.57 27.83
C PRO A 310 8.58 4.59 29.23
N GLU A 311 7.36 5.10 29.38
CA GLU A 311 6.48 4.60 30.43
C GLU A 311 6.58 3.09 30.32
N PRO A 312 6.99 2.37 31.39
CA PRO A 312 7.03 0.94 31.36
C PRO A 312 5.72 0.46 30.76
N PHE A 313 5.82 -0.38 29.72
CA PHE A 313 4.69 -0.98 29.06
C PHE A 313 3.97 -1.98 30.00
N ASP A 314 3.94 -1.73 31.32
CA ASP A 314 3.36 -2.52 32.42
C ASP A 314 1.83 -2.70 32.31
N ARG A 315 1.24 -2.27 31.20
CA ARG A 315 -0.16 -2.50 30.83
C ARG A 315 -0.36 -3.29 29.54
N LEU A 316 0.71 -3.63 28.82
CA LEU A 316 0.73 -4.75 27.91
C LEU A 316 1.38 -5.89 28.70
N ASP A 317 0.58 -6.80 29.24
CA ASP A 317 1.09 -7.87 30.09
C ASP A 317 2.22 -8.66 29.39
N ASP A 318 3.08 -9.33 30.15
CA ASP A 318 4.15 -10.16 29.59
C ASP A 318 3.60 -11.30 28.68
N GLN A 319 2.32 -11.68 28.83
CA GLN A 319 1.65 -12.60 27.92
C GLN A 319 1.40 -11.97 26.54
N LEU A 320 1.32 -10.64 26.45
CA LEU A 320 1.14 -9.86 25.23
C LEU A 320 2.41 -9.90 24.39
N LEU A 321 3.58 -9.67 24.99
CA LEU A 321 4.86 -9.83 24.28
C LEU A 321 5.11 -11.30 23.91
N GLN A 322 4.75 -12.25 24.78
CA GLN A 322 4.85 -13.69 24.50
C GLN A 322 3.84 -14.20 23.45
N ALA A 323 2.66 -13.59 23.33
CA ALA A 323 1.65 -13.93 22.32
C ALA A 323 1.98 -13.31 20.94
N VAL A 324 2.76 -12.22 20.92
CA VAL A 324 3.24 -11.57 19.69
C VAL A 324 4.42 -12.33 19.10
N PHE A 325 5.30 -12.85 19.96
CA PHE A 325 6.40 -13.72 19.57
C PHE A 325 6.39 -14.94 20.48
N PRO A 326 5.76 -16.07 20.09
CA PRO A 326 5.99 -17.31 20.79
C PRO A 326 7.48 -17.59 20.69
N VAL A 327 8.20 -17.43 21.80
CA VAL A 327 9.59 -17.85 21.92
C VAL A 327 9.58 -19.32 21.54
N ALA A 328 10.21 -19.67 20.42
CA ALA A 328 10.51 -21.05 20.14
C ALA A 328 11.40 -21.49 21.30
N ASN A 329 10.85 -22.28 22.22
CA ASN A 329 11.60 -22.82 23.34
C ASN A 329 12.88 -23.43 22.77
N GLN A 330 14.02 -22.89 23.18
CA GLN A 330 15.28 -23.59 23.12
C GLN A 330 15.18 -24.70 24.16
N GLU A 331 14.75 -25.88 23.71
CA GLU A 331 15.25 -27.24 23.99
C GLU A 331 14.23 -28.30 23.54
#